data_AF-A0A2E5S4G9-F1
#
_entry.id   AF-A0A2E5S4G9-F1
#
_cell.length_a   1.000
_cell.length_b   1.000
_cell.length_c   1.000
_cell.angle_alpha   90.00
_cell.angle_beta   90.00
_cell.angle_gamma   90.00
#
_symmetry.space_group_name_H-M   'P 1'
#
loop_
_entity.id
_entity.type
_entity.pdbx_description
1 polymer ?
#
loop_
_entity_poly.entity_id
_entity_poly.type
_entity_poly.pdbx_seq_one_letter_code
_entity_poly.pdbx_strand_id
1 'polypeptide(L)'
;MPQELIILLLTICFLLLVAALFFLASWMRSKLQPSAKLEGSLLELRKWIPDLQPMQIGSDYYGMGTFQGHRIGFRRWTGKALAIRVKIRETEMDPFYLLALSGGSPPEEGFHNMRPGLYLGSLSGVSFDEQKEKYNRLLPATLASIQTLAQNVSSLTVGPDWEVNRIGRDAALRLLGQDGVALTQLELRTVISDNYSGEALLSHIKKMCHIVERLERELPRE
;
A
#
# COMPACT_ATOMS: atom_id res chain seq x y z
N MET A 1 24.56 -9.22 56.27
CA MET A 1 24.95 -9.97 55.06
C MET A 1 26.36 -9.55 54.65
N PRO A 2 27.21 -10.47 54.19
CA PRO A 2 28.51 -10.11 53.63
C PRO A 2 28.32 -9.23 52.39
N GLN A 3 29.15 -8.20 52.21
CA GLN A 3 29.11 -7.29 51.06
C GLN A 3 29.18 -8.05 49.73
N GLU A 4 29.95 -9.14 49.68
CA GLU A 4 30.06 -10.03 48.51
C GLU A 4 28.71 -10.63 48.11
N LEU A 5 27.86 -10.95 49.08
CA LEU A 5 26.54 -11.55 48.84
C LEU A 5 25.55 -10.52 48.29
N ILE A 6 25.69 -9.25 48.70
CA ILE A 6 24.90 -8.13 48.16
C ILE A 6 25.32 -7.83 46.72
N ILE A 7 26.63 -7.80 46.44
CA ILE A 7 27.16 -7.57 45.09
C ILE A 7 26.73 -8.70 44.14
N LEU A 8 26.79 -9.96 44.60
CA LEU A 8 26.33 -11.11 43.83
C LEU A 8 24.84 -11.01 43.49
N LEU A 9 24.00 -10.66 44.47
CA LEU A 9 22.56 -10.49 44.27
C LEU A 9 22.23 -9.36 43.29
N LEU A 10 22.91 -8.22 43.41
CA LEU A 10 22.75 -7.09 42.48
C LEU A 10 23.18 -7.46 41.06
N THR A 11 24.25 -8.23 40.91
CA THR A 11 24.74 -8.70 39.61
C THR A 11 23.76 -9.67 38.97
N ILE A 12 23.20 -10.62 39.74
CA ILE A 12 22.17 -11.55 39.26
C ILE A 12 20.90 -10.78 38.87
N CYS A 13 20.43 -9.85 39.70
CA CYS A 13 19.29 -9.00 39.38
C CYS A 13 19.52 -8.20 38.09
N PHE A 14 20.70 -7.60 37.92
CA PHE A 14 21.05 -6.85 36.71
C PHE A 14 21.02 -7.75 35.47
N LEU A 15 21.64 -8.93 35.53
CA LEU A 15 21.65 -9.88 34.41
C LEU A 15 20.25 -10.38 34.05
N LEU A 16 19.39 -10.65 35.04
CA LEU A 16 18.00 -11.03 34.81
C LEU A 16 17.20 -9.90 34.17
N LEU A 17 17.44 -8.65 34.58
CA LEU A 17 16.75 -7.48 34.04
C LEU A 17 17.17 -7.20 32.58
N VAL A 18 18.46 -7.37 32.28
CA VAL A 18 18.98 -7.33 30.91
C VAL A 18 18.39 -8.47 30.06
N ALA A 19 18.36 -9.71 30.56
CA ALA A 19 17.76 -10.83 29.86
C ALA A 19 16.26 -10.61 29.58
N ALA A 20 15.52 -10.06 30.55
CA ALA A 20 14.11 -9.72 30.40
C ALA A 20 13.91 -8.64 29.32
N LEU A 21 14.76 -7.61 29.28
CA LEU A 21 14.76 -6.59 28.23
C LEU A 21 15.01 -7.20 26.84
N PHE A 22 15.99 -8.09 26.71
CA PHE A 22 16.25 -8.81 25.46
C PHE A 22 15.07 -9.69 25.05
N PHE A 23 14.43 -10.37 26.00
CA PHE A 23 13.26 -11.21 25.74
C PHE A 23 12.06 -10.36 25.31
N LEU A 24 11.81 -9.23 25.96
CA LEU A 24 10.75 -8.29 25.59
C LEU A 24 10.98 -7.70 24.20
N ALA A 25 12.22 -7.29 23.89
CA ALA A 25 12.59 -6.79 22.58
C ALA A 25 12.40 -7.86 21.49
N SER A 26 12.82 -9.09 21.75
CA SER A 26 12.64 -10.24 20.84
C SER A 26 11.16 -10.58 20.63
N TRP A 27 10.37 -10.59 21.71
CA TRP A 27 8.93 -10.85 21.67
C TRP A 27 8.15 -9.74 20.95
N MET A 28 8.51 -8.48 21.15
CA MET A 28 7.97 -7.36 20.36
C MET A 28 8.36 -7.50 18.88
N ARG A 29 9.59 -7.93 18.58
CA ARG A 29 10.07 -8.15 17.21
C ARG A 29 9.35 -9.30 16.51
N SER A 30 9.02 -10.39 17.20
CA SER A 30 8.27 -11.51 16.63
C SER A 30 6.81 -11.17 16.34
N LYS A 31 6.19 -10.27 17.12
CA LYS A 31 4.88 -9.67 16.79
C LYS A 31 4.93 -8.73 15.58
N LEU A 32 6.12 -8.29 15.20
CA LEU A 32 6.36 -7.41 14.04
C LEU A 32 6.87 -8.17 12.81
N GLN A 33 7.14 -9.48 12.89
CA GLN A 33 7.49 -10.28 11.72
C GLN A 33 6.24 -10.57 10.87
N PRO A 34 6.36 -10.63 9.53
CA PRO A 34 5.26 -11.02 8.66
C PRO A 34 4.68 -12.36 9.10
N SER A 35 3.37 -12.58 8.89
CA SER A 35 2.87 -13.95 8.98
C SER A 35 3.62 -14.79 7.94
N ALA A 36 4.18 -15.94 8.34
CA ALA A 36 4.95 -16.82 7.45
C ALA A 36 4.19 -17.18 6.16
N LYS A 37 2.85 -17.11 6.22
CA LYS A 37 1.93 -17.30 5.10
C LYS A 37 2.04 -16.19 4.03
N LEU A 38 2.16 -14.93 4.43
CA LEU A 38 2.33 -13.81 3.50
C LEU A 38 3.71 -13.85 2.84
N GLU A 39 4.76 -14.15 3.60
CA GLU A 39 6.10 -14.36 3.05
C GLU A 39 6.11 -15.49 2.02
N GLY A 40 5.48 -16.63 2.32
CA GLY A 40 5.32 -17.73 1.37
C GLY A 40 4.59 -17.30 0.09
N SER A 41 3.50 -16.54 0.22
CA SER A 41 2.72 -16.06 -0.93
C SER A 41 3.49 -15.03 -1.79
N LEU A 42 4.28 -14.16 -1.17
CA LEU A 42 5.18 -13.22 -1.87
C LEU A 42 6.34 -13.95 -2.55
N LEU A 43 6.85 -15.02 -1.94
CA LEU A 43 7.88 -15.87 -2.55
C LEU A 43 7.33 -16.60 -3.79
N GLU A 44 6.11 -17.13 -3.70
CA GLU A 44 5.41 -17.71 -4.85
C GLU A 44 5.22 -16.69 -5.97
N LEU A 45 4.88 -15.43 -5.62
CA LEU A 45 4.70 -14.35 -6.59
C LEU A 45 5.94 -14.10 -7.47
N ARG A 46 7.15 -14.37 -6.97
CA ARG A 46 8.39 -14.23 -7.76
C ARG A 46 8.44 -15.12 -8.99
N LYS A 47 7.66 -16.20 -9.04
CA LYS A 47 7.52 -17.04 -10.25
C LYS A 47 6.95 -16.25 -11.43
N TRP A 48 6.11 -15.25 -11.15
CA TRP A 48 5.45 -14.42 -12.17
C TRP A 48 6.00 -12.99 -12.25
N ILE A 49 6.64 -12.52 -11.17
CA ILE A 49 7.31 -11.20 -11.09
C ILE A 49 8.77 -11.44 -10.71
N PRO A 50 9.62 -11.86 -11.67
CA PRO A 50 10.99 -12.28 -11.37
C PRO A 50 11.88 -11.12 -10.89
N ASP A 51 11.53 -9.88 -11.24
CA ASP A 51 12.22 -8.66 -10.78
C ASP A 51 11.67 -8.12 -9.46
N LEU A 52 10.83 -8.88 -8.74
CA LEU A 52 10.31 -8.48 -7.43
C LEU A 52 11.44 -8.36 -6.40
N GLN A 53 11.86 -7.12 -6.14
CA GLN A 53 12.88 -6.78 -5.16
C GLN A 53 12.22 -6.50 -3.81
N PRO A 54 12.48 -7.32 -2.78
CA PRO A 54 12.07 -7.01 -1.42
C PRO A 54 12.95 -5.90 -0.84
N MET A 55 12.35 -5.04 -0.04
CA MET A 55 13.05 -4.03 0.75
C MET A 55 12.42 -3.98 2.15
N GLN A 56 13.24 -3.81 3.17
CA GLN A 56 12.76 -3.67 4.55
C GLN A 56 13.11 -2.26 5.04
N ILE A 57 12.08 -1.49 5.44
CA ILE A 57 12.25 -0.13 5.96
C ILE A 57 11.64 -0.11 7.36
N GLY A 58 12.50 -0.06 8.37
CA GLY A 58 12.07 -0.22 9.77
C GLY A 58 11.38 -1.57 9.99
N SER A 59 10.15 -1.55 10.50
CA SER A 59 9.32 -2.75 10.65
C SER A 59 8.53 -3.11 9.39
N ASP A 60 8.47 -2.25 8.39
CA ASP A 60 7.56 -2.44 7.25
C ASP A 60 8.29 -3.16 6.10
N TYR A 61 7.60 -4.13 5.51
CA TYR A 61 8.02 -4.76 4.26
C TYR A 61 7.55 -3.93 3.08
N TYR A 62 8.46 -3.70 2.16
CA TYR A 62 8.25 -3.09 0.87
C TYR A 62 8.68 -4.07 -0.22
N GLY A 63 8.01 -4.02 -1.36
CA GLY A 63 8.43 -4.77 -2.53
C GLY A 63 8.08 -3.99 -3.79
N MET A 64 8.94 -4.06 -4.79
CA MET A 64 8.63 -3.51 -6.10
C MET A 64 9.02 -4.50 -7.19
N GLY A 65 8.25 -4.53 -8.27
CA GLY A 65 8.55 -5.33 -9.44
C GLY A 65 7.74 -4.87 -10.64
N THR A 66 7.85 -5.63 -11.72
CA THR A 66 7.21 -5.33 -13.00
C THR A 66 6.39 -6.51 -13.46
N PHE A 67 5.13 -6.27 -13.77
CA PHE A 67 4.23 -7.31 -14.27
C PHE A 67 3.46 -6.77 -15.47
N GLN A 68 3.56 -7.47 -16.60
CA GLN A 68 2.90 -7.07 -17.86
C GLN A 68 3.16 -5.59 -18.23
N GLY A 69 4.40 -5.12 -18.05
CA GLY A 69 4.79 -3.74 -18.34
C GLY A 69 4.37 -2.69 -17.29
N HIS A 70 3.63 -3.08 -16.25
CA HIS A 70 3.21 -2.19 -15.17
C HIS A 70 4.14 -2.31 -13.96
N ARG A 71 4.42 -1.17 -13.32
CA ARG A 71 5.13 -1.15 -12.02
C ARG A 71 4.16 -1.49 -10.90
N ILE A 72 4.52 -2.49 -10.11
CA ILE A 72 3.73 -2.95 -8.96
C ILE A 72 4.50 -2.71 -7.68
N GLY A 73 3.83 -2.07 -6.73
CA GLY A 73 4.32 -1.83 -5.38
C GLY A 73 3.57 -2.68 -4.36
N PHE A 74 4.31 -3.17 -3.38
CA PHE A 74 3.79 -3.89 -2.22
C PHE A 74 4.23 -3.16 -0.97
N ARG A 75 3.30 -2.93 -0.05
CA ARG A 75 3.63 -2.46 1.30
C ARG A 75 2.82 -3.22 2.33
N ARG A 76 3.46 -3.63 3.41
CA ARG A 76 2.73 -4.14 4.58
C ARG A 76 1.98 -3.02 5.29
N TRP A 77 0.67 -3.18 5.44
CA TRP A 77 -0.23 -2.22 6.09
C TRP A 77 -0.75 -2.85 7.38
N THR A 78 -0.11 -2.59 8.51
CA THR A 78 -0.35 -3.28 9.81
C THR A 78 -0.13 -4.79 9.70
N GLY A 79 0.14 -5.50 10.81
CA GLY A 79 0.62 -6.90 10.77
C GLY A 79 -0.27 -7.94 10.05
N LYS A 80 -1.46 -7.57 9.55
CA LYS A 80 -2.44 -8.47 8.93
C LYS A 80 -2.89 -8.07 7.51
N ALA A 81 -2.40 -6.96 6.95
CA ALA A 81 -2.84 -6.53 5.63
C ALA A 81 -1.67 -6.15 4.70
N LEU A 82 -1.88 -6.37 3.41
CA LEU A 82 -0.96 -6.00 2.34
C LEU A 82 -1.64 -4.93 1.48
N ALA A 83 -0.97 -3.79 1.34
CA ALA A 83 -1.31 -2.79 0.34
C ALA A 83 -0.63 -3.17 -0.98
N ILE A 84 -1.43 -3.35 -2.03
CA ILE A 84 -0.98 -3.57 -3.40
C ILE A 84 -1.25 -2.30 -4.19
N ARG A 85 -0.28 -1.91 -5.01
CA ARG A 85 -0.33 -0.69 -5.81
C ARG A 85 0.10 -1.00 -7.23
N VAL A 86 -0.60 -0.43 -8.20
CA VAL A 86 -0.21 -0.49 -9.60
C VAL A 86 -0.19 0.94 -10.11
N LYS A 87 0.96 1.37 -10.62
CA LYS A 87 1.14 2.71 -11.17
C LYS A 87 0.34 2.86 -12.46
N ILE A 88 -0.39 3.97 -12.59
CA ILE A 88 -1.05 4.39 -13.82
C ILE A 88 -0.06 5.27 -14.57
N ARG A 89 0.38 4.85 -15.76
CA ARG A 89 1.35 5.61 -16.56
C ARG A 89 0.70 6.86 -17.15
N GLU A 90 1.54 7.83 -17.52
CA GLU A 90 1.14 9.05 -18.24
C GLU A 90 0.16 9.95 -17.48
N THR A 91 0.00 9.70 -16.17
CA THR A 91 -0.86 10.48 -15.24
C THR A 91 -0.04 11.13 -14.14
N GLU A 92 1.28 11.20 -14.31
CA GLU A 92 2.27 11.72 -13.35
C GLU A 92 2.08 13.18 -12.95
N MET A 93 1.10 13.90 -13.50
CA MET A 93 0.82 15.28 -13.11
C MET A 93 -0.68 15.53 -13.11
N ASP A 94 -1.51 14.48 -13.22
CA ASP A 94 -2.95 14.60 -13.33
C ASP A 94 -3.62 14.20 -12.01
N PRO A 95 -3.85 15.12 -11.06
CA PRO A 95 -4.41 14.75 -9.78
C PRO A 95 -5.86 14.30 -9.93
N PHE A 96 -6.17 13.14 -9.35
CA PHE A 96 -7.49 12.54 -9.35
C PHE A 96 -7.63 11.66 -8.13
N TYR A 97 -8.71 11.80 -7.36
CA TYR A 97 -8.96 10.96 -6.20
C TYR A 97 -10.34 10.33 -6.23
N LEU A 98 -10.39 9.05 -6.58
CA LEU A 98 -11.58 8.22 -6.58
C LEU A 98 -11.45 7.12 -5.54
N LEU A 99 -12.42 7.03 -4.64
CA LEU A 99 -12.57 5.98 -3.64
C LEU A 99 -13.75 5.08 -4.02
N ALA A 100 -13.50 3.78 -4.04
CA ALA A 100 -14.51 2.75 -4.20
C ALA A 100 -14.60 1.89 -2.94
N LEU A 101 -15.81 1.69 -2.43
CA LEU A 101 -16.11 0.90 -1.24
C LEU A 101 -17.06 -0.24 -1.57
N SER A 102 -16.88 -1.39 -0.93
CA SER A 102 -17.80 -2.53 -1.01
C SER A 102 -19.16 -2.25 -0.35
N GLY A 103 -19.20 -1.27 0.56
CA GLY A 103 -20.40 -0.76 1.23
C GLY A 103 -20.02 0.26 2.31
N GLY A 104 -21.01 1.04 2.78
CA GLY A 104 -20.83 2.03 3.85
C GLY A 104 -20.58 3.46 3.38
N SER A 105 -20.45 4.35 4.36
CA SER A 105 -20.12 5.77 4.20
C SER A 105 -18.61 5.96 4.01
N PRO A 106 -18.16 7.03 3.32
CA PRO A 106 -16.75 7.32 3.21
C PRO A 106 -16.12 7.52 4.60
N PRO A 107 -14.82 7.18 4.76
CA PRO A 107 -14.17 7.18 6.07
C PRO A 107 -13.95 8.58 6.66
N GLU A 108 -13.98 9.65 5.86
CA GLU A 108 -13.57 11.01 6.27
C GLU A 108 -14.42 12.11 5.60
N GLU A 109 -14.36 13.33 6.15
CA GLU A 109 -14.86 14.54 5.49
C GLU A 109 -14.08 14.82 4.19
N GLY A 110 -14.73 15.47 3.22
CA GLY A 110 -14.11 15.81 1.93
C GLY A 110 -14.32 14.78 0.81
N PHE A 111 -15.16 13.76 1.02
CA PHE A 111 -15.62 12.85 -0.04
C PHE A 111 -17.03 13.20 -0.52
N HIS A 112 -17.21 13.26 -1.84
CA HIS A 112 -18.47 13.53 -2.50
C HIS A 112 -18.99 12.26 -3.16
N ASN A 113 -20.20 11.84 -2.80
CA ASN A 113 -20.83 10.67 -3.40
C ASN A 113 -21.21 10.96 -4.86
N MET A 114 -20.64 10.17 -5.78
CA MET A 114 -20.95 10.27 -7.21
C MET A 114 -22.04 9.27 -7.59
N ARG A 115 -21.98 8.06 -7.02
CA ARG A 115 -22.96 6.99 -7.15
C ARG A 115 -22.72 5.95 -6.06
N PRO A 116 -23.68 5.05 -5.76
CA PRO A 116 -23.54 4.08 -4.67
C PRO A 116 -22.18 3.35 -4.69
N GLY A 117 -21.41 3.51 -3.62
CA GLY A 117 -20.09 2.89 -3.43
C GLY A 117 -18.91 3.58 -4.13
N LEU A 118 -19.12 4.72 -4.79
CA LEU A 118 -18.07 5.48 -5.48
C LEU A 118 -18.09 6.96 -5.11
N TYR A 119 -16.95 7.44 -4.63
CA TYR A 119 -16.80 8.74 -4.01
C TYR A 119 -15.59 9.49 -4.59
N LEU A 120 -15.75 10.76 -4.93
CA LEU A 120 -14.63 11.64 -5.28
C LEU A 120 -14.10 12.32 -4.02
N GLY A 121 -12.79 12.17 -3.77
CA GLY A 121 -12.11 12.82 -2.66
C GLY A 121 -11.65 14.23 -3.00
N SER A 122 -11.57 15.08 -1.99
CA SER A 122 -11.00 16.42 -2.12
C SER A 122 -9.48 16.33 -2.19
N LEU A 123 -8.87 17.08 -3.11
CA LEU A 123 -7.42 17.21 -3.24
C LEU A 123 -7.05 18.69 -3.10
N SER A 124 -6.05 18.98 -2.26
CA SER A 124 -5.58 20.35 -2.07
C SER A 124 -5.06 20.92 -3.40
N GLY A 125 -5.53 22.10 -3.76
CA GLY A 125 -5.13 22.78 -4.99
C GLY A 125 -5.79 22.27 -6.27
N VAL A 126 -6.79 21.38 -6.17
CA VAL A 126 -7.55 20.85 -7.30
C VAL A 126 -9.03 21.13 -7.07
N SER A 127 -9.68 21.74 -8.06
CA SER A 127 -11.11 22.06 -7.92
C SER A 127 -11.97 20.78 -7.96
N PHE A 128 -13.11 20.80 -7.28
CA PHE A 128 -14.04 19.67 -7.34
C PHE A 128 -14.59 19.45 -8.77
N ASP A 129 -14.87 20.54 -9.49
CA ASP A 129 -15.39 20.47 -10.86
C ASP A 129 -14.40 19.81 -11.82
N GLU A 130 -13.09 20.11 -11.70
CA GLU A 130 -12.04 19.44 -12.46
C GLU A 130 -12.01 17.92 -12.17
N GLN A 131 -12.10 17.52 -10.90
CA GLN A 131 -12.14 16.09 -10.56
C GLN A 131 -13.43 15.41 -11.05
N LYS A 132 -14.56 16.12 -11.01
CA LYS A 132 -15.84 15.65 -11.49
C LYS A 132 -15.86 15.48 -13.01
N GLU A 133 -15.22 16.38 -13.74
CA GLU A 133 -15.03 16.26 -15.18
C GLU A 133 -14.22 14.99 -15.51
N LYS A 134 -13.09 14.78 -14.82
CA LYS A 134 -12.27 13.55 -14.97
C LYS A 134 -13.09 12.29 -14.71
N TYR A 135 -13.88 12.29 -13.63
CA TYR A 135 -14.79 11.19 -13.32
C TYR A 135 -15.82 10.92 -14.43
N ASN A 136 -16.41 11.97 -14.99
CA ASN A 136 -17.42 11.85 -16.04
C ASN A 136 -16.86 11.34 -17.37
N ARG A 137 -15.55 11.50 -17.61
CA ARG A 137 -14.86 10.92 -18.77
C ARG A 137 -14.66 9.40 -18.64
N LEU A 138 -14.67 8.86 -17.43
CA LEU A 138 -14.49 7.43 -17.21
C LEU A 138 -15.68 6.65 -17.77
N LEU A 139 -15.37 5.60 -18.53
CA LEU A 139 -16.37 4.75 -19.12
C LEU A 139 -17.14 4.00 -18.02
N PRO A 140 -18.46 3.77 -18.18
CA PRO A 140 -19.25 2.99 -17.22
C PRO A 140 -18.65 1.62 -16.93
N ALA A 141 -18.03 0.98 -17.91
CA ALA A 141 -17.35 -0.30 -17.77
C ALA A 141 -16.12 -0.22 -16.85
N THR A 142 -15.36 0.86 -16.89
CA THR A 142 -14.18 1.09 -16.03
C THR A 142 -14.61 1.33 -14.61
N LEU A 143 -15.61 2.20 -14.41
CA LEU A 143 -16.20 2.45 -13.10
C LEU A 143 -16.83 1.17 -12.50
N ALA A 144 -17.46 0.32 -13.33
CA ALA A 144 -17.99 -0.97 -12.90
C ALA A 144 -16.88 -1.95 -12.50
N SER A 145 -15.78 -2.03 -13.27
CA SER A 145 -14.64 -2.89 -12.92
C SER A 145 -13.96 -2.46 -11.61
N ILE A 146 -13.83 -1.16 -11.39
CA ILE A 146 -13.37 -0.59 -10.12
C ILE A 146 -14.27 -1.04 -8.98
N GLN A 147 -15.58 -0.90 -9.14
CA GLN A 147 -16.54 -1.26 -8.10
C GLN A 147 -16.58 -2.77 -7.81
N THR A 148 -16.54 -3.61 -8.84
CA THR A 148 -16.45 -5.08 -8.69
C THR A 148 -15.15 -5.48 -7.99
N LEU A 149 -14.04 -4.82 -8.30
CA LEU A 149 -12.79 -5.09 -7.60
C LEU A 149 -12.89 -4.65 -6.13
N ALA A 150 -13.49 -3.49 -5.87
CA ALA A 150 -13.74 -2.98 -4.52
C ALA A 150 -14.61 -3.91 -3.67
N GLN A 151 -15.57 -4.65 -4.25
CA GLN A 151 -16.37 -5.64 -3.51
C GLN A 151 -15.54 -6.78 -2.89
N ASN A 152 -14.39 -7.10 -3.48
CA ASN A 152 -13.52 -8.17 -3.02
C ASN A 152 -12.47 -7.69 -2.00
N VAL A 153 -12.47 -6.40 -1.68
CA VAL A 153 -11.55 -5.75 -0.74
C VAL A 153 -12.33 -4.81 0.18
N SER A 154 -11.69 -4.26 1.22
CA SER A 154 -12.36 -3.27 2.06
C SER A 154 -12.55 -1.94 1.33
N SER A 155 -11.54 -1.54 0.57
CA SER A 155 -11.52 -0.29 -0.20
C SER A 155 -10.55 -0.38 -1.37
N LEU A 156 -10.86 0.34 -2.44
CA LEU A 156 -9.98 0.56 -3.58
C LEU A 156 -9.90 2.07 -3.84
N THR A 157 -8.69 2.57 -4.10
CA THR A 157 -8.47 3.98 -4.40
C THR A 157 -7.72 4.14 -5.71
N VAL A 158 -8.19 5.05 -6.57
CA VAL A 158 -7.36 5.68 -7.60
C VAL A 158 -6.99 7.03 -7.02
N GLY A 159 -5.71 7.27 -6.74
CA GLY A 159 -5.32 8.45 -6.00
C GLY A 159 -3.85 8.81 -6.20
N PRO A 160 -3.45 10.03 -5.80
CA PRO A 160 -2.05 10.39 -5.72
C PRO A 160 -1.32 9.49 -4.72
N ASP A 161 -0.03 9.22 -4.98
CA ASP A 161 0.81 8.47 -4.06
C ASP A 161 0.90 9.17 -2.68
N TRP A 162 0.21 8.57 -1.72
CA TRP A 162 0.10 9.04 -0.36
C TRP A 162 1.43 8.92 0.42
N GLU A 163 2.40 8.12 -0.03
CA GLU A 163 3.72 8.05 0.59
C GLU A 163 4.57 9.28 0.30
N VAL A 164 4.54 9.81 -0.92
CA VAL A 164 5.17 11.10 -1.25
C VAL A 164 4.70 12.20 -0.28
N ASN A 165 3.39 12.21 0.04
CA ASN A 165 2.79 13.13 0.99
C ASN A 165 3.22 12.90 2.46
N ARG A 166 3.63 11.68 2.83
CA ARG A 166 3.88 11.29 4.24
C ARG A 166 5.36 11.20 4.62
N ILE A 167 6.23 10.73 3.73
CA ILE A 167 7.68 10.63 4.00
C ILE A 167 8.46 11.85 3.49
N GLY A 168 7.80 12.73 2.74
CA GLY A 168 8.41 13.91 2.15
C GLY A 168 9.18 13.57 0.87
N ARG A 169 9.18 14.53 -0.07
CA ARG A 169 9.82 14.46 -1.38
C ARG A 169 11.21 13.82 -1.36
N ASP A 170 12.08 14.29 -0.46
CA ASP A 170 13.48 13.89 -0.45
C ASP A 170 13.70 12.45 0.04
N ALA A 171 12.87 11.97 0.97
CA ALA A 171 12.94 10.59 1.42
C ALA A 171 12.38 9.63 0.35
N ALA A 172 11.30 10.02 -0.33
CA ALA A 172 10.73 9.25 -1.44
C ALA A 172 11.71 9.13 -2.61
N LEU A 173 12.39 10.23 -2.96
CA LEU A 173 13.44 10.25 -4.00
C LEU A 173 14.62 9.34 -3.64
N ARG A 174 15.10 9.37 -2.40
CA ARG A 174 16.21 8.51 -1.93
C ARG A 174 15.83 7.04 -1.86
N LEU A 175 14.61 6.73 -1.45
CA LEU A 175 14.14 5.35 -1.28
C LEU A 175 13.84 4.65 -2.61
N LEU A 176 13.34 5.38 -3.61
CA LEU A 176 12.92 4.81 -4.89
C LEU A 176 14.02 4.84 -5.96
N GLY A 177 15.20 5.40 -5.65
CA GLY A 177 16.40 5.27 -6.50
C GLY A 177 16.22 5.81 -7.93
N GLN A 178 15.30 6.75 -8.12
CA GLN A 178 14.99 7.31 -9.43
C GLN A 178 15.19 8.83 -9.40
N ASP A 179 16.16 9.29 -10.17
CA ASP A 179 16.26 10.69 -10.59
C ASP A 179 14.94 11.07 -11.29
N GLY A 180 14.05 11.75 -10.57
CA GLY A 180 12.77 12.21 -11.11
C GLY A 180 11.53 11.40 -10.71
N VAL A 181 11.44 10.90 -9.47
CA VAL A 181 10.14 10.44 -8.94
C VAL A 181 9.12 11.56 -9.12
N ALA A 182 8.19 11.37 -10.04
CA ALA A 182 7.06 12.25 -10.21
C ALA A 182 6.35 12.38 -8.84
N LEU A 183 6.33 13.59 -8.30
CA LEU A 183 5.70 13.90 -7.01
C LEU A 183 4.19 13.72 -7.03
N THR A 184 3.66 13.59 -8.22
CA THR A 184 2.29 13.30 -8.57
C THR A 184 2.36 11.99 -9.35
N GLN A 185 1.87 10.90 -8.79
CA GLN A 185 1.64 9.68 -9.57
C GLN A 185 0.27 9.20 -9.18
N LEU A 186 -0.56 8.87 -10.17
CA LEU A 186 -1.77 8.16 -9.87
C LEU A 186 -1.46 6.67 -9.75
N GLU A 187 -1.99 6.08 -8.69
CA GLU A 187 -1.93 4.65 -8.47
C GLU A 187 -3.31 4.10 -8.21
N LEU A 188 -3.54 2.89 -8.72
CA LEU A 188 -4.62 2.04 -8.26
C LEU A 188 -4.12 1.28 -7.04
N ARG A 189 -4.74 1.51 -5.88
CA ARG A 189 -4.36 0.89 -4.61
C ARG A 189 -5.50 0.08 -4.03
N THR A 190 -5.16 -1.09 -3.51
CA THR A 190 -6.07 -1.95 -2.73
C THR A 190 -5.38 -2.41 -1.45
N VAL A 191 -6.16 -2.73 -0.42
CA VAL A 191 -5.67 -3.35 0.81
C VAL A 191 -6.37 -4.69 0.99
N ILE A 192 -5.59 -5.75 1.15
CA ILE A 192 -6.07 -7.12 1.28
C ILE A 192 -5.57 -7.74 2.59
N SER A 193 -6.30 -8.71 3.13
CA SER A 193 -5.83 -9.50 4.27
C SER A 193 -4.66 -10.41 3.90
N ASP A 194 -3.83 -10.79 4.86
CA ASP A 194 -2.71 -11.73 4.71
C ASP A 194 -3.13 -13.19 4.38
N ASN A 195 -4.42 -13.44 4.21
CA ASN A 195 -4.98 -14.77 3.95
C ASN A 195 -4.83 -15.25 2.49
N TYR A 196 -4.43 -14.38 1.57
CA TYR A 196 -4.36 -14.67 0.13
C TYR A 196 -3.22 -15.65 -0.17
N SER A 197 -3.45 -16.60 -1.08
CA SER A 197 -2.38 -17.41 -1.70
C SER A 197 -1.64 -16.62 -2.79
N GLY A 198 -0.45 -17.07 -3.21
CA GLY A 198 0.28 -16.45 -4.31
C GLY A 198 -0.53 -16.35 -5.60
N GLU A 199 -1.31 -17.38 -5.93
CA GLU A 199 -2.22 -17.37 -7.08
C GLU A 199 -3.38 -16.39 -6.94
N ALA A 200 -3.97 -16.28 -5.75
CA ALA A 200 -5.04 -15.30 -5.48
C ALA A 200 -4.50 -13.87 -5.58
N LEU A 201 -3.29 -13.62 -5.08
CA LEU A 201 -2.59 -12.35 -5.24
C LEU A 201 -2.35 -12.03 -6.72
N LEU A 202 -1.86 -13.00 -7.50
CA LEU A 202 -1.63 -12.82 -8.93
C LEU A 202 -2.92 -12.51 -9.67
N SER A 203 -4.01 -13.24 -9.39
CA SER A 203 -5.32 -12.99 -9.98
C SER A 203 -5.83 -11.59 -9.66
N HIS A 204 -5.64 -11.13 -8.43
CA HIS A 204 -5.98 -9.78 -8.00
C HIS A 204 -5.14 -8.72 -8.73
N ILE A 205 -3.82 -8.93 -8.83
CA ILE A 205 -2.89 -8.08 -9.58
C ILE A 205 -3.31 -7.96 -11.05
N LYS A 206 -3.65 -9.08 -11.71
CA LYS A 206 -4.11 -9.06 -13.11
C LYS A 206 -5.37 -8.19 -13.28
N LYS A 207 -6.32 -8.29 -12.35
CA LYS A 207 -7.53 -7.44 -12.36
C LYS A 207 -7.17 -5.97 -12.17
N MET A 208 -6.22 -5.65 -11.29
CA MET A 208 -5.72 -4.29 -11.11
C MET A 208 -5.05 -3.76 -12.37
N CYS A 209 -4.15 -4.51 -12.99
CA CYS A 209 -3.49 -4.12 -14.25
C CYS A 209 -4.52 -3.87 -15.37
N HIS A 210 -5.53 -4.73 -15.52
CA HIS A 210 -6.60 -4.53 -16.50
C HIS A 210 -7.39 -3.22 -16.28
N ILE A 211 -7.64 -2.84 -15.02
CA ILE A 211 -8.27 -1.55 -14.70
C ILE A 211 -7.32 -0.40 -15.02
N VAL A 212 -6.04 -0.52 -14.66
CA VAL A 212 -5.01 0.49 -14.96
C VAL A 212 -4.92 0.72 -16.47
N GLU A 213 -4.87 -0.32 -17.30
CA GLU A 213 -4.84 -0.16 -18.75
C GLU A 213 -6.04 0.60 -19.32
N ARG A 214 -7.21 0.53 -18.66
CA ARG A 214 -8.38 1.34 -19.04
C ARG A 214 -8.23 2.78 -18.55
N LEU A 215 -7.78 2.96 -17.31
CA LEU A 215 -7.52 4.29 -16.76
C LEU A 215 -6.46 5.04 -17.56
N GLU A 216 -5.39 4.39 -18.03
CA GLU A 216 -4.37 4.98 -18.91
C GLU A 216 -4.98 5.47 -20.24
N ARG A 217 -6.07 4.87 -20.71
CA ARG A 217 -6.78 5.29 -21.93
C ARG A 217 -7.83 6.37 -21.69
N GLU A 218 -8.36 6.48 -20.48
CA GLU A 218 -9.49 7.35 -20.14
C GLU A 218 -9.11 8.58 -19.31
N LEU A 219 -7.98 8.53 -18.61
CA LEU A 219 -7.36 9.65 -17.89
C LEU A 219 -6.20 10.37 -18.65
N PRO A 220 -5.84 10.09 -19.92
CA PRO A 220 -4.69 10.75 -20.52
C PRO A 220 -4.94 12.26 -20.67
N ARG A 221 -3.83 12.99 -20.65
CA ARG A 221 -3.78 14.45 -20.75
C ARG A 221 -3.96 14.91 -22.20
N GLU A 222 -4.64 16.05 -22.32
CA GLU A 222 -4.36 17.03 -23.38
C GLU A 222 -2.95 17.61 -23.22
#